data_AF-A0A0S3Q0V5-F1
#
_entry.id   AF-A0A0S3Q0V5-F1
#
_cell.length_a   1.000
_cell.length_b   1.000
_cell.length_c   1.000
_cell.angle_alpha   90.00
_cell.angle_beta   90.00
_cell.angle_gamma   90.00
#
_symmetry.space_group_name_H-M   'P 1'
#
loop_
_entity.id
_entity.type
_entity.pdbx_description
1 polymer ?
#
loop_
_entity_poly.entity_id
_entity_poly.type
_entity_poly.pdbx_seq_one_letter_code
_entity_poly.pdbx_strand_id
1 'polypeptide(L)'
;MASTAETYAKKTEAVGVAPAVCLGLVVAIFAVSRWWLGTDTDVSWLITANEKLLDGGRLYIDAMENNPPAAVYIYTLPVWLARVLHLRPELVVDLSVTALAVASLWFAVSQVRKSAALCLLAMPALLPIAAAILLVLPMITFAQREHIGVITFLPTMLLALRRAGGETPSWGEIFIASLGSAIAVAVKAPLAVALLGFLLAATWHARSLRVLLAPENFIAAGWFGLYTAAIYVFCPQYFTDIAPVVAETLLTYRIAWGDLLAQLPIPLWVVCLVLVALVCPRPWPTSVLALVAASVGGFVAYVIQGKGWSYHMVPMLSFALFALAIPLTKLVEQRPADVPLRIRGIAFVATLGVVLLGTLAWMTMSGRLIEIAPAIARMHPHPKMLMIGNNIGMGHPLVRVVDGVWVGRLQQMWASAGGNRYRATHEIDAATDARLRSYDERERRIVTEDIARHAPDFILFGKSSVDWQAWARRSPDLARLLDGYEEVMPVRGGWLWRRKT
;
A
#
# COMPACT_ATOMS: atom_id res chain seq x y z
N MET A 1 -32.53 14.21 -25.84
CA MET A 1 -31.44 13.98 -24.86
C MET A 1 -31.94 13.60 -23.46
N ALA A 2 -33.15 13.97 -23.04
CA ALA A 2 -33.74 13.49 -21.77
C ALA A 2 -34.05 11.97 -21.76
N SER A 3 -34.47 11.39 -22.89
CA SER A 3 -34.91 9.98 -22.92
C SER A 3 -33.80 8.94 -22.75
N THR A 4 -32.55 9.25 -23.12
CA THR A 4 -31.41 8.35 -22.92
C THR A 4 -30.99 8.30 -21.45
N ALA A 5 -30.92 9.45 -20.77
CA ALA A 5 -30.56 9.52 -19.34
C ALA A 5 -31.61 8.80 -18.46
N GLU A 6 -32.91 8.97 -18.73
CA GLU A 6 -33.99 8.23 -18.07
C GLU A 6 -33.92 6.72 -18.32
N THR A 7 -33.53 6.30 -19.52
CA THR A 7 -33.39 4.87 -19.86
C THR A 7 -32.19 4.24 -19.15
N TYR A 8 -31.09 4.97 -18.95
CA TYR A 8 -29.93 4.50 -18.17
C TYR A 8 -30.22 4.47 -16.65
N ALA A 9 -30.99 5.43 -16.14
CA ALA A 9 -31.44 5.45 -14.74
C ALA A 9 -32.34 4.22 -14.42
N LYS A 10 -33.32 3.91 -15.28
CA LYS A 10 -34.17 2.71 -15.11
C LYS A 10 -33.40 1.38 -15.18
N LYS A 11 -32.31 1.31 -15.94
CA LYS A 11 -31.46 0.11 -16.02
C LYS A 11 -30.53 -0.07 -14.81
N THR A 12 -30.29 1.01 -14.04
CA THR A 12 -29.42 1.01 -12.85
C THR A 12 -30.19 0.85 -11.52
N GLU A 13 -31.52 0.91 -11.53
CA GLU A 13 -32.38 0.77 -10.33
C GLU A 13 -32.56 -0.67 -9.84
N ALA A 14 -32.34 -1.68 -10.69
CA ALA A 14 -32.33 -3.07 -10.27
C ALA A 14 -30.90 -3.61 -10.33
N VAL A 15 -30.18 -3.59 -9.19
CA VAL A 15 -29.07 -4.52 -9.02
C VAL A 15 -29.69 -5.90 -9.08
N GLY A 16 -29.54 -6.59 -10.22
CA GLY A 16 -30.07 -7.94 -10.37
C GLY A 16 -29.61 -8.84 -9.23
N VAL A 17 -30.39 -9.89 -8.93
CA VAL A 17 -30.07 -10.84 -7.84
C VAL A 17 -28.64 -11.37 -7.94
N ALA A 18 -28.13 -11.60 -9.15
CA ALA A 18 -26.76 -12.10 -9.38
C ALA A 18 -25.66 -11.10 -8.93
N PRO A 19 -25.60 -9.84 -9.39
CA PRO A 19 -24.63 -8.87 -8.88
C PRO A 19 -24.68 -8.65 -7.36
N ALA A 20 -25.87 -8.67 -6.74
CA ALA A 20 -26.02 -8.55 -5.29
C ALA A 20 -25.41 -9.76 -4.55
N VAL A 21 -25.68 -10.99 -5.03
CA VAL A 21 -25.06 -12.21 -4.50
C VAL A 21 -23.54 -12.18 -4.67
N CYS A 22 -23.03 -11.77 -5.84
CA CYS A 22 -21.59 -11.62 -6.07
C CYS A 22 -20.96 -10.61 -5.08
N LEU A 23 -21.62 -9.48 -4.82
CA LEU A 23 -21.13 -8.51 -3.85
C LEU A 23 -21.11 -9.10 -2.43
N GLY A 24 -22.16 -9.84 -2.03
CA GLY A 24 -22.20 -10.56 -0.76
C GLY A 24 -21.06 -11.57 -0.62
N LEU A 25 -20.74 -12.32 -1.69
CA LEU A 25 -19.60 -13.24 -1.72
C LEU A 25 -18.26 -12.50 -1.59
N VAL A 26 -18.08 -11.37 -2.25
CA VAL A 26 -16.87 -10.54 -2.12
C VAL A 26 -16.67 -10.08 -0.68
N VAL A 27 -17.72 -9.61 -0.03
CA VAL A 27 -17.67 -9.19 1.39
C VAL A 27 -17.35 -10.37 2.30
N ALA A 28 -17.95 -11.54 2.06
CA ALA A 28 -17.66 -12.75 2.84
C ALA A 28 -16.20 -13.21 2.67
N ILE A 29 -15.70 -13.26 1.43
CA ILE A 29 -14.30 -13.61 1.13
C ILE A 29 -13.37 -12.62 1.82
N PHE A 30 -13.63 -11.31 1.69
CA PHE A 30 -12.86 -10.28 2.37
C PHE A 30 -12.81 -10.51 3.89
N ALA A 31 -13.96 -10.69 4.55
CA ALA A 31 -14.03 -10.88 5.99
C ALA A 31 -13.23 -12.12 6.44
N VAL A 32 -13.37 -13.25 5.73
CA VAL A 32 -12.61 -14.49 6.00
C VAL A 32 -11.11 -14.27 5.78
N SER A 33 -10.72 -13.61 4.70
CA SER A 33 -9.32 -13.29 4.41
C SER A 33 -8.70 -12.40 5.49
N ARG A 34 -9.42 -11.37 5.97
CA ARG A 34 -8.93 -10.50 7.05
C ARG A 34 -8.77 -11.25 8.36
N TRP A 35 -9.73 -12.11 8.70
CA TRP A 35 -9.64 -12.96 9.88
C TRP A 35 -8.42 -13.89 9.84
N TRP A 36 -8.13 -14.51 8.69
CA TRP A 36 -7.06 -15.50 8.58
C TRP A 36 -5.66 -14.88 8.40
N LEU A 37 -5.55 -13.80 7.63
CA LEU A 37 -4.27 -13.19 7.28
C LEU A 37 -3.77 -12.21 8.35
N GLY A 38 -4.68 -11.48 9.00
CA GLY A 38 -4.36 -10.42 9.95
C GLY A 38 -3.71 -9.19 9.31
N THR A 39 -3.00 -8.42 10.12
CA THR A 39 -2.41 -7.14 9.72
C THR A 39 -1.04 -7.30 9.07
N ASP A 40 -0.76 -6.45 8.10
CA ASP A 40 0.55 -6.36 7.44
C ASP A 40 1.65 -5.87 8.39
N THR A 41 2.90 -6.18 8.04
CA THR A 41 4.09 -5.72 8.73
C THR A 41 4.19 -4.20 8.85
N ASP A 42 4.05 -3.45 7.75
CA ASP A 42 4.21 -1.98 7.79
C ASP A 42 3.04 -1.35 8.53
N VAL A 43 1.81 -1.81 8.26
CA VAL A 43 0.61 -1.29 8.93
C VAL A 43 0.69 -1.52 10.44
N SER A 44 1.17 -2.69 10.87
CA SER A 44 1.39 -2.99 12.28
C SER A 44 2.39 -2.05 12.96
N TRP A 45 3.50 -1.73 12.27
CA TRP A 45 4.43 -0.73 12.77
C TRP A 45 3.81 0.66 12.81
N LEU A 46 3.10 1.07 11.76
CA LEU A 46 2.49 2.40 11.70
C LEU A 46 1.40 2.59 12.78
N ILE A 47 0.68 1.53 13.15
CA ILE A 47 -0.19 1.53 14.32
C ILE A 47 0.62 1.75 15.61
N THR A 48 1.72 1.00 15.78
CA THR A 48 2.61 1.12 16.95
C THR A 48 3.22 2.52 17.06
N ALA A 49 3.65 3.11 15.94
CA ALA A 49 4.14 4.48 15.88
C ALA A 49 3.05 5.47 16.32
N ASN A 50 1.81 5.31 15.84
CA ASN A 50 0.70 6.16 16.24
C ASN A 50 0.32 6.01 17.71
N GLU A 51 0.40 4.81 18.28
CA GLU A 51 0.22 4.60 19.73
C GLU A 51 1.23 5.44 20.50
N LYS A 52 2.52 5.39 20.13
CA LYS A 52 3.56 6.23 20.75
C LYS A 52 3.28 7.73 20.61
N LEU A 53 2.83 8.18 19.44
CA LEU A 53 2.48 9.60 19.23
C LEU A 53 1.31 10.03 20.12
N LEU A 54 0.28 9.20 20.23
CA LEU A 54 -0.89 9.45 21.06
C LEU A 54 -0.56 9.40 22.57
N ASP A 55 0.54 8.75 22.95
CA ASP A 55 1.11 8.77 24.31
C ASP A 55 2.01 9.99 24.58
N GLY A 56 2.03 10.97 23.66
CA GLY A 56 2.81 12.20 23.77
C GLY A 56 4.21 12.13 23.14
N GLY A 57 4.55 11.02 22.48
CA GLY A 57 5.78 10.88 21.72
C GLY A 57 5.81 11.76 20.47
N ARG A 58 7.02 12.01 19.96
CA ARG A 58 7.27 12.84 18.78
C ARG A 58 7.71 11.98 17.59
N LEU A 59 7.14 12.25 16.42
CA LEU A 59 7.51 11.53 15.19
C LEU A 59 8.96 11.83 14.81
N TYR A 60 9.68 10.80 14.36
CA TYR A 60 11.13 10.81 14.06
C TYR A 60 12.08 10.96 15.24
N ILE A 61 11.54 11.02 16.46
CA ILE A 61 12.32 11.02 17.70
C ILE A 61 11.97 9.76 18.50
N ASP A 62 10.71 9.60 18.89
CA ASP A 62 10.23 8.47 19.70
C ASP A 62 9.69 7.30 18.85
N ALA A 63 9.31 7.61 17.61
CA ALA A 63 8.96 6.65 16.57
C ALA A 63 9.69 7.05 15.28
N MET A 64 10.79 6.37 14.98
CA MET A 64 11.60 6.64 13.80
C MET A 64 11.02 5.90 12.59
N GLU A 65 10.48 6.66 11.66
CA GLU A 65 9.89 6.18 10.42
C GLU A 65 10.72 6.68 9.24
N ASN A 66 10.94 5.84 8.21
CA ASN A 66 11.69 6.23 7.02
C ASN A 66 10.80 6.86 5.93
N ASN A 67 9.48 6.79 6.10
CA ASN A 67 8.50 7.40 5.21
C ASN A 67 8.11 8.84 5.62
N PRO A 68 7.55 9.64 4.68
CA PRO A 68 7.04 10.98 4.99
C PRO A 68 5.90 10.97 6.04
N PRO A 69 5.61 12.09 6.71
CA PRO A 69 4.68 12.10 7.85
C PRO A 69 3.26 11.64 7.53
N ALA A 70 2.75 11.94 6.33
CA ALA A 70 1.42 11.48 5.89
C ALA A 70 1.29 9.95 5.95
N ALA A 71 2.38 9.21 5.68
CA ALA A 71 2.38 7.75 5.79
C ALA A 71 2.03 7.25 7.20
N VAL A 72 2.32 8.04 8.23
CA VAL A 72 2.00 7.75 9.63
C VAL A 72 0.63 8.33 9.99
N TYR A 73 0.40 9.60 9.66
CA TYR A 73 -0.78 10.34 10.12
C TYR A 73 -2.11 9.85 9.56
N ILE A 74 -2.12 9.16 8.42
CA ILE A 74 -3.35 8.52 7.91
C ILE A 74 -3.91 7.45 8.86
N TYR A 75 -3.10 6.93 9.79
CA TYR A 75 -3.54 5.97 10.80
C TYR A 75 -3.82 6.60 12.17
N THR A 76 -3.57 7.90 12.38
CA THR A 76 -3.77 8.53 13.70
C THR A 76 -5.22 8.47 14.15
N LEU A 77 -6.15 8.86 13.28
CA LEU A 77 -7.58 8.84 13.60
C LEU A 77 -8.09 7.43 13.94
N PRO A 78 -7.86 6.37 13.14
CA PRO A 78 -8.32 5.03 13.49
C PRO A 78 -7.67 4.49 14.76
N VAL A 79 -6.40 4.76 15.03
CA VAL A 79 -5.73 4.32 16.26
C VAL A 79 -6.28 5.07 17.49
N TRP A 80 -6.55 6.36 17.36
CA TRP A 80 -7.20 7.14 18.42
C TRP A 80 -8.62 6.62 18.71
N LEU A 81 -9.42 6.36 17.67
CA LEU A 81 -10.75 5.77 17.81
C LEU A 81 -10.68 4.40 18.50
N ALA A 82 -9.70 3.57 18.16
CA ALA A 82 -9.51 2.28 18.81
C ALA A 82 -9.28 2.40 20.32
N ARG A 83 -8.49 3.40 20.77
CA ARG A 83 -8.27 3.67 22.19
C ARG A 83 -9.55 4.10 22.90
N VAL A 84 -10.29 5.04 22.31
CA VAL A 84 -11.54 5.57 22.90
C VAL A 84 -12.63 4.48 22.96
N LEU A 85 -12.68 3.59 21.97
CA LEU A 85 -13.67 2.52 21.88
C LEU A 85 -13.22 1.22 22.58
N HIS A 86 -12.00 1.18 23.13
CA HIS A 86 -11.38 -0.03 23.69
C HIS A 86 -11.40 -1.23 22.73
N LEU A 87 -11.17 -0.98 21.44
CA LEU A 87 -11.09 -1.99 20.38
C LEU A 87 -9.63 -2.23 19.97
N ARG A 88 -9.37 -3.38 19.33
CA ARG A 88 -8.08 -3.65 18.70
C ARG A 88 -7.82 -2.64 17.56
N PRO A 89 -6.71 -1.89 17.56
CA PRO A 89 -6.42 -0.89 16.54
C PRO A 89 -6.40 -1.44 15.11
N GLU A 90 -5.94 -2.69 14.94
CA GLU A 90 -5.95 -3.41 13.67
C GLU A 90 -7.35 -3.51 13.07
N LEU A 91 -8.34 -3.86 13.90
CA LEU A 91 -9.73 -3.94 13.48
C LEU A 91 -10.25 -2.55 13.07
N VAL A 92 -9.96 -1.52 13.86
CA VAL A 92 -10.44 -0.16 13.56
C VAL A 92 -9.77 0.42 12.32
N VAL A 93 -8.50 0.13 12.07
CA VAL A 93 -7.81 0.47 10.82
C VAL A 93 -8.45 -0.25 9.63
N ASP A 94 -8.66 -1.57 9.73
CA ASP A 94 -9.31 -2.34 8.68
C ASP A 94 -10.71 -1.79 8.37
N LEU A 95 -11.53 -1.57 9.39
CA LEU A 95 -12.87 -1.00 9.25
C LEU A 95 -12.84 0.42 8.65
N SER A 96 -11.87 1.25 9.01
CA SER A 96 -11.73 2.61 8.48
C SER A 96 -11.35 2.61 7.00
N VAL A 97 -10.44 1.73 6.59
CA VAL A 97 -10.06 1.59 5.17
C VAL A 97 -11.19 0.93 4.37
N THR A 98 -11.92 -0.03 4.94
CA THR A 98 -13.13 -0.57 4.32
C THR A 98 -14.20 0.51 4.14
N ALA A 99 -14.43 1.34 5.16
CA ALA A 99 -15.37 2.46 5.07
C ALA A 99 -14.96 3.46 3.98
N LEU A 100 -13.65 3.75 3.86
CA LEU A 100 -13.12 4.59 2.79
C LEU A 100 -13.34 3.96 1.41
N ALA A 101 -13.13 2.65 1.25
CA ALA A 101 -13.40 1.93 0.01
C ALA A 101 -14.90 1.96 -0.35
N VAL A 102 -15.78 1.72 0.63
CA VAL A 102 -17.24 1.80 0.45
C VAL A 102 -17.66 3.21 0.06
N ALA A 103 -17.14 4.25 0.72
CA ALA A 103 -17.44 5.64 0.39
C ALA A 103 -16.97 6.00 -1.02
N SER A 104 -15.78 5.54 -1.43
CA SER A 104 -15.24 5.74 -2.78
C SER A 104 -16.08 5.04 -3.85
N LEU A 105 -16.52 3.79 -3.60
CA LEU A 105 -17.42 3.05 -4.50
C LEU A 105 -18.81 3.68 -4.55
N TRP A 106 -19.34 4.14 -3.42
CA TRP A 106 -20.63 4.84 -3.37
C TRP A 106 -20.57 6.14 -4.16
N PHE A 107 -19.50 6.92 -3.99
CA PHE A 107 -19.24 8.09 -4.82
C PHE A 107 -19.19 7.69 -6.30
N ALA A 108 -18.46 6.63 -6.66
CA ALA A 108 -18.38 6.14 -8.03
C ALA A 108 -19.75 5.82 -8.64
N VAL A 109 -20.59 5.05 -7.93
CA VAL A 109 -21.95 4.73 -8.37
C VAL A 109 -22.78 6.01 -8.54
N SER A 110 -22.64 6.99 -7.63
CA SER A 110 -23.35 8.27 -7.73
C SER A 110 -22.95 9.07 -8.98
N GLN A 111 -21.67 9.04 -9.35
CA GLN A 111 -21.15 9.74 -10.54
C GLN A 111 -21.61 9.06 -11.82
N VAL A 112 -21.53 7.74 -11.86
CA VAL A 112 -21.94 6.93 -13.02
C VAL A 112 -23.42 7.12 -13.34
N ARG A 113 -24.29 7.21 -12.32
CA ARG A 113 -25.74 7.46 -12.53
C ARG A 113 -26.07 8.83 -13.10
N LYS A 114 -25.19 9.82 -12.91
CA LYS A 114 -25.43 11.23 -13.30
C LYS A 114 -24.75 11.62 -14.62
N SER A 115 -23.90 10.78 -15.18
CA SER A 115 -23.02 11.14 -16.29
C SER A 115 -23.20 10.22 -17.50
N ALA A 116 -23.47 10.83 -18.65
CA ALA A 116 -23.48 10.10 -19.91
C ALA A 116 -22.07 9.69 -20.34
N ALA A 117 -21.04 10.47 -19.97
CA ALA A 117 -19.64 10.15 -20.24
C ALA A 117 -19.17 8.85 -19.55
N LEU A 118 -19.86 8.45 -18.47
CA LEU A 118 -19.55 7.25 -17.69
C LEU A 118 -20.45 6.05 -18.00
N CYS A 119 -21.23 6.08 -19.09
CA CYS A 119 -22.22 5.04 -19.40
C CYS A 119 -21.64 3.61 -19.47
N LEU A 120 -20.38 3.45 -19.89
CA LEU A 120 -19.68 2.16 -19.92
C LEU A 120 -19.38 1.60 -18.52
N LEU A 121 -19.38 2.46 -17.50
CA LEU A 121 -19.18 2.09 -16.11
C LEU A 121 -20.50 1.75 -15.39
N ALA A 122 -21.66 1.97 -16.04
CA ALA A 122 -22.98 1.75 -15.47
C ALA A 122 -23.43 0.27 -15.45
N MET A 123 -22.54 -0.66 -15.81
CA MET A 123 -22.85 -2.09 -15.84
C MET A 123 -22.94 -2.63 -14.39
N PRO A 124 -24.06 -3.26 -13.99
CA PRO A 124 -24.25 -3.75 -12.62
C PRO A 124 -23.15 -4.70 -12.15
N ALA A 125 -22.58 -5.50 -13.06
CA ALA A 125 -21.50 -6.43 -12.75
C ALA A 125 -20.15 -5.76 -12.42
N LEU A 126 -19.95 -4.48 -12.73
CA LEU A 126 -18.70 -3.77 -12.42
C LEU A 126 -18.56 -3.49 -10.93
N LEU A 127 -19.66 -3.26 -10.20
CA LEU A 127 -19.60 -2.96 -8.77
C LEU A 127 -18.97 -4.08 -7.94
N PRO A 128 -19.41 -5.36 -8.02
CA PRO A 128 -18.76 -6.43 -7.28
C PRO A 128 -17.31 -6.67 -7.72
N ILE A 129 -16.97 -6.45 -9.00
CA ILE A 129 -15.57 -6.54 -9.47
C ILE A 129 -14.72 -5.43 -8.85
N ALA A 130 -15.22 -4.20 -8.85
CA ALA A 130 -14.52 -3.06 -8.24
C ALA A 130 -14.36 -3.26 -6.72
N ALA A 131 -15.39 -3.77 -6.05
CA ALA A 131 -15.31 -4.15 -4.64
C ALA A 131 -14.26 -5.25 -4.41
N ALA A 132 -14.17 -6.26 -5.28
CA ALA A 132 -13.15 -7.30 -5.17
C ALA A 132 -11.73 -6.75 -5.35
N ILE A 133 -11.53 -5.82 -6.29
CA ILE A 133 -10.23 -5.16 -6.51
C ILE A 133 -9.81 -4.33 -5.28
N LEU A 134 -10.75 -3.64 -4.62
CA LEU A 134 -10.43 -2.81 -3.46
C LEU A 134 -10.39 -3.60 -2.15
N LEU A 135 -11.21 -4.63 -1.97
CA LEU A 135 -11.30 -5.33 -0.69
C LEU A 135 -10.48 -6.62 -0.65
N VAL A 136 -10.46 -7.40 -1.73
CA VAL A 136 -9.87 -8.75 -1.72
C VAL A 136 -8.45 -8.75 -2.31
N LEU A 137 -8.23 -8.09 -3.45
CA LEU A 137 -6.94 -8.09 -4.14
C LEU A 137 -5.72 -7.74 -3.25
N PRO A 138 -5.78 -6.76 -2.32
CA PRO A 138 -4.63 -6.42 -1.50
C PRO A 138 -4.17 -7.55 -0.57
N MET A 139 -5.05 -8.50 -0.20
CA MET A 139 -4.77 -9.61 0.70
C MET A 139 -4.04 -9.17 1.98
N ILE A 140 -2.79 -9.58 2.20
CA ILE A 140 -2.07 -9.17 3.42
C ILE A 140 -1.76 -7.67 3.41
N THR A 141 -1.55 -7.10 2.22
CA THR A 141 -1.22 -5.69 2.01
C THR A 141 -2.44 -4.77 2.11
N PHE A 142 -3.58 -5.28 2.56
CA PHE A 142 -4.74 -4.42 2.86
C PHE A 142 -4.35 -3.33 3.86
N ALA A 143 -5.00 -2.16 3.70
CA ALA A 143 -4.65 -0.93 4.42
C ALA A 143 -3.23 -0.37 4.20
N GLN A 144 -2.42 -0.91 3.27
CA GLN A 144 -1.16 -0.26 2.86
C GLN A 144 -1.41 1.09 2.17
N ARG A 145 -0.38 1.94 2.13
CA ARG A 145 -0.45 3.31 1.60
C ARG A 145 -0.81 3.34 0.11
N GLU A 146 -0.28 2.42 -0.67
CA GLU A 146 -0.56 2.24 -2.10
C GLU A 146 -2.02 1.86 -2.31
N HIS A 147 -2.52 0.98 -1.46
CA HIS A 147 -3.90 0.56 -1.49
C HIS A 147 -4.85 1.71 -1.14
N ILE A 148 -4.58 2.45 -0.06
CA ILE A 148 -5.32 3.67 0.30
C ILE A 148 -5.27 4.67 -0.86
N GLY A 149 -4.10 4.88 -1.46
CA GLY A 149 -3.93 5.76 -2.61
C GLY A 149 -4.73 5.34 -3.84
N VAL A 150 -4.85 4.03 -4.13
CA VAL A 150 -5.76 3.54 -5.18
C VAL A 150 -7.20 3.89 -4.83
N ILE A 151 -7.66 3.62 -3.60
CA ILE A 151 -9.04 3.93 -3.16
C ILE A 151 -9.36 5.42 -3.32
N THR A 152 -8.48 6.30 -2.83
CA THR A 152 -8.71 7.75 -2.84
C THR A 152 -8.53 8.37 -4.21
N PHE A 153 -7.92 7.66 -5.16
CA PHE A 153 -7.74 8.16 -6.53
C PHE A 153 -8.99 7.99 -7.40
N LEU A 154 -9.87 7.02 -7.11
CA LEU A 154 -11.10 6.76 -7.88
C LEU A 154 -11.96 8.03 -8.15
N PRO A 155 -12.27 8.89 -7.16
CA PRO A 155 -13.04 10.11 -7.39
C PRO A 155 -12.45 11.02 -8.47
N THR A 156 -11.14 11.22 -8.49
CA THR A 156 -10.45 12.05 -9.50
C THR A 156 -10.55 11.44 -10.88
N MET A 157 -10.35 10.12 -10.98
CA MET A 157 -10.42 9.41 -12.26
C MET A 157 -11.80 9.59 -12.91
N LEU A 158 -12.87 9.50 -12.12
CA LEU A 158 -14.24 9.68 -12.60
C LEU A 158 -14.50 11.12 -13.06
N LEU A 159 -14.05 12.12 -12.30
CA LEU A 159 -14.22 13.52 -12.69
C LEU A 159 -13.44 13.87 -13.95
N ALA A 160 -12.21 13.36 -14.09
CA ALA A 160 -11.42 13.52 -15.31
C ALA A 160 -12.12 12.90 -16.53
N LEU A 161 -12.79 11.74 -16.38
CA LEU A 161 -13.58 11.14 -17.46
C LEU A 161 -14.86 11.94 -17.78
N ARG A 162 -15.54 12.49 -16.77
CA ARG A 162 -16.68 13.40 -16.98
C ARG A 162 -16.26 14.64 -17.77
N ARG A 163 -15.12 15.26 -17.42
CA ARG A 163 -14.55 16.38 -18.16
C ARG A 163 -14.11 16.01 -19.57
N ALA A 164 -13.55 14.82 -19.75
CA ALA A 164 -13.23 14.29 -21.08
C ALA A 164 -14.49 14.17 -21.96
N GLY A 165 -15.65 13.90 -21.36
CA GLY A 165 -16.96 13.94 -22.01
C GLY A 165 -17.59 15.35 -22.12
N GLY A 166 -16.89 16.40 -21.73
CA GLY A 166 -17.36 17.80 -21.80
C GLY A 166 -18.24 18.23 -20.62
N GLU A 167 -18.43 17.39 -19.60
CA GLU A 167 -19.25 17.73 -18.43
C GLU A 167 -18.50 18.63 -17.43
N THR A 168 -19.27 19.33 -16.59
CA THR A 168 -18.74 20.18 -15.51
C THR A 168 -19.20 19.65 -14.15
N PRO A 169 -18.28 19.08 -13.34
CA PRO A 169 -18.59 18.65 -11.99
C PRO A 169 -18.93 19.82 -11.05
N SER A 170 -19.71 19.55 -10.01
CA SER A 170 -20.03 20.51 -8.95
C SER A 170 -18.82 20.77 -8.03
N TRP A 171 -18.85 21.88 -7.27
CA TRP A 171 -17.79 22.21 -6.32
C TRP A 171 -17.54 21.15 -5.24
N GLY A 172 -18.60 20.48 -4.76
CA GLY A 172 -18.45 19.37 -3.81
C GLY A 172 -17.72 18.16 -4.41
N GLU A 173 -18.01 17.83 -5.67
CA GLU A 173 -17.33 16.76 -6.40
C GLU A 173 -15.86 17.11 -6.66
N ILE A 174 -15.59 18.36 -7.07
CA ILE A 174 -14.23 18.91 -7.25
C ILE A 174 -13.44 18.79 -5.96
N PHE A 175 -14.04 19.16 -4.82
CA PHE A 175 -13.38 19.06 -3.51
C PHE A 175 -13.01 17.62 -3.17
N ILE A 176 -13.96 16.68 -3.28
CA ILE A 176 -13.74 15.26 -2.98
C ILE A 176 -12.63 14.67 -3.87
N ALA A 177 -12.65 14.93 -5.18
CA ALA A 177 -11.58 14.49 -6.08
C ALA A 177 -10.23 15.11 -5.73
N SER A 178 -10.20 16.44 -5.49
CA SER A 178 -8.95 17.13 -5.17
C SER A 178 -8.31 16.59 -3.89
N LEU A 179 -9.11 16.31 -2.86
CA LEU A 179 -8.66 15.72 -1.61
C LEU A 179 -8.14 14.28 -1.84
N GLY A 180 -8.85 13.50 -2.65
CA GLY A 180 -8.47 12.13 -2.97
C GLY A 180 -7.11 12.00 -3.65
N SER A 181 -6.85 12.85 -4.66
CA SER A 181 -5.53 12.95 -5.32
C SER A 181 -4.44 13.46 -4.39
N ALA A 182 -4.75 14.49 -3.58
CA ALA A 182 -3.79 15.04 -2.63
C ALA A 182 -3.36 13.98 -1.60
N ILE A 183 -4.30 13.21 -1.04
CA ILE A 183 -4.02 12.10 -0.13
C ILE A 183 -3.15 11.05 -0.83
N ALA A 184 -3.54 10.59 -2.03
CA ALA A 184 -2.79 9.56 -2.76
C ALA A 184 -1.31 9.95 -2.96
N VAL A 185 -1.05 11.19 -3.38
CA VAL A 185 0.33 11.66 -3.60
C VAL A 185 1.05 11.93 -2.28
N ALA A 186 0.37 12.45 -1.26
CA ALA A 186 0.97 12.75 0.05
C ALA A 186 1.43 11.49 0.79
N VAL A 187 0.60 10.43 0.80
CA VAL A 187 0.97 9.17 1.46
C VAL A 187 2.09 8.44 0.73
N LYS A 188 2.16 8.60 -0.59
CA LYS A 188 3.22 8.00 -1.41
C LYS A 188 3.41 8.72 -2.76
N ALA A 189 4.46 9.54 -2.83
CA ALA A 189 4.77 10.35 -4.01
C ALA A 189 4.84 9.59 -5.36
N PRO A 190 5.38 8.35 -5.43
CA PRO A 190 5.36 7.56 -6.67
C PRO A 190 3.96 7.35 -7.31
N LEU A 191 2.87 7.44 -6.53
CA LEU A 191 1.50 7.36 -7.08
C LEU A 191 1.15 8.51 -8.03
N ALA A 192 1.86 9.64 -7.93
CA ALA A 192 1.71 10.74 -8.88
C ALA A 192 1.96 10.31 -10.33
N VAL A 193 2.83 9.33 -10.57
CA VAL A 193 3.12 8.82 -11.93
C VAL A 193 1.91 8.11 -12.53
N ALA A 194 1.19 7.32 -11.74
CA ALA A 194 -0.05 6.68 -12.17
C ALA A 194 -1.16 7.72 -12.45
N LEU A 195 -1.28 8.73 -11.59
CA LEU A 195 -2.22 9.84 -11.76
C LEU A 195 -1.93 10.65 -13.03
N LEU A 196 -0.67 11.02 -13.26
CA LEU A 196 -0.24 11.73 -14.47
C LEU A 196 -0.50 10.90 -15.73
N GLY A 197 -0.17 9.60 -15.70
CA GLY A 197 -0.47 8.69 -16.81
C GLY A 197 -1.96 8.68 -17.18
N PHE A 198 -2.83 8.59 -16.17
CA PHE A 198 -4.28 8.66 -16.36
C PHE A 198 -4.72 9.98 -17.00
N LEU A 199 -4.32 11.12 -16.41
CA LEU A 199 -4.74 12.45 -16.85
C LEU A 199 -4.23 12.77 -18.26
N LEU A 200 -2.98 12.42 -18.57
CA LEU A 200 -2.40 12.66 -19.89
C LEU A 200 -3.11 11.83 -20.97
N ALA A 201 -3.37 10.55 -20.71
CA ALA A 201 -4.09 9.69 -21.65
C ALA A 201 -5.55 10.15 -21.87
N ALA A 202 -6.25 10.54 -20.80
CA ALA A 202 -7.60 11.09 -20.90
C ALA A 202 -7.62 12.42 -21.68
N THR A 203 -6.67 13.31 -21.41
CA THR A 203 -6.49 14.59 -22.11
C THR A 203 -6.21 14.38 -23.60
N TRP A 204 -5.29 13.46 -23.91
CA TRP A 204 -4.90 13.12 -25.28
C TRP A 204 -6.08 12.57 -26.07
N HIS A 205 -6.78 11.58 -25.52
CA HIS A 205 -7.90 10.92 -26.20
C HIS A 205 -9.09 11.86 -26.39
N ALA A 206 -9.42 12.66 -25.38
CA ALA A 206 -10.48 13.66 -25.44
C ALA A 206 -10.10 14.88 -26.30
N ARG A 207 -8.82 15.01 -26.70
CA ARG A 207 -8.26 16.20 -27.36
C ARG A 207 -8.61 17.50 -26.64
N SER A 208 -8.56 17.48 -25.30
CA SER A 208 -9.04 18.59 -24.49
C SER A 208 -8.18 18.80 -23.25
N LEU A 209 -7.48 19.94 -23.22
CA LEU A 209 -6.69 20.37 -22.06
C LEU A 209 -7.55 20.62 -20.81
N ARG A 210 -8.88 20.65 -20.92
CA ARG A 210 -9.80 20.81 -19.78
C ARG A 210 -9.66 19.70 -18.73
N VAL A 211 -9.19 18.51 -19.13
CA VAL A 211 -8.96 17.39 -18.21
C VAL A 211 -7.71 17.65 -17.36
N LEU A 212 -6.61 18.07 -17.99
CA LEU A 212 -5.35 18.35 -17.30
C LEU A 212 -5.40 19.65 -16.50
N LEU A 213 -5.95 20.72 -17.09
CA LEU A 213 -6.07 22.05 -16.48
C LEU A 213 -7.34 22.21 -15.64
N ALA A 214 -7.89 21.10 -15.15
CA ALA A 214 -9.07 21.10 -14.32
C ALA A 214 -8.80 21.73 -12.94
N PRO A 215 -9.74 22.49 -12.35
CA PRO A 215 -9.56 23.11 -11.04
C PRO A 215 -9.24 22.09 -9.93
N GLU A 216 -9.83 20.89 -9.96
CA GLU A 216 -9.53 19.82 -8.99
C GLU A 216 -8.04 19.41 -8.97
N ASN A 217 -7.34 19.46 -10.11
CA ASN A 217 -5.91 19.12 -10.18
C ASN A 217 -5.06 20.21 -9.52
N PHE A 218 -5.41 21.48 -9.74
CA PHE A 218 -4.72 22.61 -9.10
C PHE A 218 -5.02 22.67 -7.59
N ILE A 219 -6.26 22.40 -7.18
CA ILE A 219 -6.63 22.33 -5.76
C ILE A 219 -5.90 21.15 -5.09
N ALA A 220 -5.79 20.00 -5.75
CA ALA A 220 -5.01 18.86 -5.24
C ALA A 220 -3.52 19.23 -5.07
N ALA A 221 -2.93 19.92 -6.05
CA ALA A 221 -1.56 20.42 -5.96
C ALA A 221 -1.40 21.44 -4.82
N GLY A 222 -2.39 22.32 -4.61
CA GLY A 222 -2.43 23.25 -3.50
C GLY A 222 -2.49 22.54 -2.14
N TRP A 223 -3.34 21.52 -1.99
CA TRP A 223 -3.41 20.69 -0.78
C TRP A 223 -2.09 19.98 -0.51
N PHE A 224 -1.47 19.40 -1.54
CA PHE A 224 -0.17 18.77 -1.41
C PHE A 224 0.91 19.79 -1.00
N GLY A 225 0.92 20.98 -1.59
CA GLY A 225 1.83 22.06 -1.22
C GLY A 225 1.63 22.55 0.22
N LEU A 226 0.38 22.69 0.67
CA LEU A 226 0.06 23.03 2.06
C LEU A 226 0.52 21.94 3.02
N TYR A 227 0.29 20.67 2.67
CA TYR A 227 0.83 19.54 3.43
C TYR A 227 2.36 19.59 3.50
N THR A 228 3.05 19.82 2.38
CA THR A 228 4.51 19.95 2.34
C THR A 228 5.02 21.09 3.22
N ALA A 229 4.35 22.25 3.19
CA ALA A 229 4.67 23.36 4.08
C ALA A 229 4.44 23.02 5.55
N ALA A 230 3.32 22.36 5.87
CA ALA A 230 3.00 21.92 7.22
C ALA A 230 4.04 20.95 7.77
N ILE A 231 4.47 19.94 7.00
CA ILE A 231 5.51 19.00 7.46
C ILE A 231 6.87 19.68 7.65
N TYR A 232 7.19 20.71 6.86
CA TYR A 232 8.43 21.47 7.04
C TYR A 232 8.44 22.21 8.38
N VAL A 233 7.29 22.76 8.79
CA VAL A 233 7.15 23.52 10.05
C VAL A 233 6.99 22.59 11.26
N PHE A 234 6.12 21.58 11.18
CA PHE A 234 5.72 20.75 12.32
C PHE A 234 6.55 19.46 12.46
N CYS A 235 7.21 19.01 11.39
CA CYS A 235 8.05 17.80 11.38
C CYS A 235 9.42 18.06 10.73
N PRO A 236 10.18 19.09 11.16
CA PRO A 236 11.45 19.45 10.51
C PRO A 236 12.49 18.31 10.54
N GLN A 237 12.41 17.43 11.55
CA GLN A 237 13.26 16.24 11.68
C GLN A 237 13.17 15.32 10.46
N TYR A 238 12.03 15.29 9.76
CA TYR A 238 11.93 14.53 8.51
C TYR A 238 12.99 15.01 7.50
N PHE A 239 13.17 16.31 7.36
CA PHE A 239 14.08 16.90 6.38
C PHE A 239 15.53 16.93 6.84
N THR A 240 15.78 17.06 8.14
CA THR A 240 17.15 17.16 8.69
C THR A 240 17.75 15.80 9.01
N ASP A 241 16.93 14.85 9.47
CA ASP A 241 17.43 13.63 10.11
C ASP A 241 17.08 12.35 9.36
N ILE A 242 15.97 12.35 8.62
CA ILE A 242 15.43 11.13 7.99
C ILE A 242 15.67 11.15 6.48
N ALA A 243 15.16 12.15 5.77
CA ALA A 243 15.23 12.23 4.32
C ALA A 243 16.66 12.15 3.78
N PRO A 244 17.68 12.81 4.37
CA PRO A 244 19.07 12.66 3.92
C PRO A 244 19.59 11.23 4.05
N VAL A 245 19.32 10.58 5.20
CA VAL A 245 19.73 9.20 5.46
C VAL A 245 19.02 8.24 4.50
N VAL A 246 17.72 8.43 4.28
CA VAL A 246 16.92 7.64 3.33
C VAL A 246 17.45 7.82 1.91
N ALA A 247 17.84 9.04 1.51
CA ALA A 247 18.37 9.30 0.18
C ALA A 247 19.70 8.58 -0.07
N GLU A 248 20.60 8.58 0.91
CA GLU A 248 21.93 7.95 0.76
C GLU A 248 21.90 6.42 0.95
N THR A 249 21.02 5.91 1.83
CA THR A 249 21.01 4.49 2.22
C THR A 249 19.89 3.69 1.56
N LEU A 250 18.65 4.18 1.64
CA LEU A 250 17.49 3.42 1.21
C LEU A 250 17.20 3.61 -0.26
N LEU A 251 17.28 4.80 -0.85
CA LEU A 251 17.00 4.96 -2.28
C LEU A 251 18.01 4.21 -3.16
N THR A 252 19.23 4.03 -2.66
CA THR A 252 20.30 3.27 -3.31
C THR A 252 20.12 1.75 -3.17
N TYR A 253 19.34 1.30 -2.18
CA TYR A 253 18.94 -0.10 -2.05
C TYR A 253 17.97 -0.49 -3.18
N ARG A 254 18.48 -1.11 -4.25
CA ARG A 254 17.67 -1.63 -5.36
C ARG A 254 18.06 -3.06 -5.68
N ILE A 255 17.09 -3.86 -6.08
CA ILE A 255 17.33 -5.20 -6.64
C ILE A 255 17.66 -5.07 -8.14
N ALA A 256 18.30 -6.09 -8.71
CA ALA A 256 18.64 -6.08 -10.12
C ALA A 256 17.38 -6.03 -10.99
N TRP A 257 17.47 -5.36 -12.14
CA TRP A 257 16.34 -5.23 -13.07
C TRP A 257 15.82 -6.58 -13.55
N GLY A 258 16.70 -7.54 -13.80
CA GLY A 258 16.32 -8.91 -14.16
C GLY A 258 15.45 -9.56 -13.09
N ASP A 259 15.86 -9.50 -11.83
CA ASP A 259 15.10 -10.05 -10.69
C ASP A 259 13.76 -9.34 -10.51
N LEU A 260 13.73 -8.02 -10.70
CA LEU A 260 12.53 -7.21 -10.59
C LEU A 260 11.49 -7.57 -11.66
N LEU A 261 11.95 -7.78 -12.91
CA LEU A 261 11.09 -8.15 -14.04
C LEU A 261 10.69 -9.62 -14.03
N ALA A 262 11.48 -10.49 -13.40
CA ALA A 262 11.18 -11.90 -13.22
C ALA A 262 10.13 -12.18 -12.13
N GLN A 263 9.72 -11.17 -11.34
CA GLN A 263 8.70 -11.36 -10.33
C GLN A 263 7.36 -11.75 -10.95
N LEU A 264 6.72 -12.78 -10.38
CA LEU A 264 5.47 -13.36 -10.86
C LEU A 264 4.38 -12.34 -11.25
N PRO A 265 4.17 -11.22 -10.55
CA PRO A 265 3.10 -10.29 -10.93
C PRO A 265 3.35 -9.53 -12.23
N ILE A 266 4.58 -9.45 -12.73
CA ILE A 266 4.90 -8.80 -14.01
C ILE A 266 4.29 -9.55 -15.20
N PRO A 267 4.52 -10.86 -15.41
CA PRO A 267 3.84 -11.59 -16.47
C PRO A 267 2.32 -11.60 -16.30
N LEU A 268 1.79 -11.66 -15.06
CA LEU A 268 0.35 -11.57 -14.81
C LEU A 268 -0.23 -10.21 -15.26
N TRP A 269 0.48 -9.13 -14.99
CA TRP A 269 0.13 -7.79 -15.46
C TRP A 269 0.18 -7.69 -17.00
N VAL A 270 1.22 -8.23 -17.65
CA VAL A 270 1.31 -8.28 -19.11
C VAL A 270 0.13 -9.05 -19.70
N VAL A 271 -0.23 -10.19 -19.12
CA VAL A 271 -1.41 -10.96 -19.51
C VAL A 271 -2.68 -10.11 -19.37
N CYS A 272 -2.87 -9.38 -18.27
CA CYS A 272 -4.00 -8.44 -18.15
C CYS A 272 -4.06 -7.43 -19.30
N LEU A 273 -2.94 -6.79 -19.64
CA LEU A 273 -2.91 -5.78 -20.70
C LEU A 273 -3.17 -6.39 -22.08
N VAL A 274 -2.63 -7.58 -22.36
CA VAL A 274 -2.92 -8.33 -23.59
C VAL A 274 -4.41 -8.67 -23.65
N LEU A 275 -5.00 -9.13 -22.56
CA LEU A 275 -6.43 -9.42 -22.49
C LEU A 275 -7.28 -8.17 -22.71
N VAL A 276 -6.91 -7.01 -22.15
CA VAL A 276 -7.56 -5.71 -22.46
C VAL A 276 -7.49 -5.45 -23.96
N ALA A 277 -6.32 -5.62 -24.58
CA ALA A 277 -6.12 -5.33 -25.99
C ALA A 277 -6.88 -6.26 -26.95
N LEU A 278 -7.08 -7.52 -26.55
CA LEU A 278 -7.82 -8.52 -27.33
C LEU A 278 -9.33 -8.36 -27.20
N VAL A 279 -9.82 -7.94 -26.03
CA VAL A 279 -11.25 -7.95 -25.70
C VAL A 279 -11.90 -6.57 -25.81
N CYS A 280 -11.12 -5.50 -25.64
CA CYS A 280 -11.64 -4.15 -25.79
C CYS A 280 -11.81 -3.79 -27.29
N PRO A 281 -13.04 -3.43 -27.72
CA PRO A 281 -13.27 -3.04 -29.11
C PRO A 281 -12.47 -1.76 -29.44
N ARG A 282 -12.00 -1.66 -30.69
CA ARG A 282 -11.31 -0.47 -31.19
C ARG A 282 -12.27 0.50 -31.89
N PRO A 283 -12.06 1.83 -31.80
CA PRO A 283 -11.06 2.49 -30.95
C PRO A 283 -11.37 2.32 -29.46
N TRP A 284 -10.33 2.29 -28.61
CA TRP A 284 -10.52 2.08 -27.17
C TRP A 284 -11.28 3.26 -26.54
N PRO A 285 -12.22 3.00 -25.62
CA PRO A 285 -12.85 4.06 -24.84
C PRO A 285 -11.83 4.83 -23.99
N THR A 286 -12.09 6.14 -23.75
CA THR A 286 -11.23 7.00 -22.91
C THR A 286 -10.95 6.36 -21.54
N SER A 287 -11.96 5.75 -20.91
CA SER A 287 -11.83 5.09 -19.61
C SER A 287 -10.81 3.95 -19.62
N VAL A 288 -10.89 3.06 -20.61
CA VAL A 288 -9.97 1.92 -20.75
C VAL A 288 -8.56 2.41 -21.04
N LEU A 289 -8.40 3.34 -21.98
CA LEU A 289 -7.07 3.89 -22.32
C LEU A 289 -6.42 4.60 -21.13
N ALA A 290 -7.18 5.42 -20.40
CA ALA A 290 -6.69 6.12 -19.22
C ALA A 290 -6.33 5.17 -18.07
N LEU A 291 -7.12 4.12 -17.84
CA LEU A 291 -6.82 3.09 -16.83
C LEU A 291 -5.58 2.27 -17.21
N VAL A 292 -5.40 1.92 -18.49
CA VAL A 292 -4.16 1.28 -18.97
C VAL A 292 -2.96 2.19 -18.75
N ALA A 293 -3.08 3.48 -19.06
CA ALA A 293 -2.00 4.44 -18.82
C ALA A 293 -1.68 4.62 -17.32
N ALA A 294 -2.69 4.63 -16.45
CA ALA A 294 -2.50 4.64 -15.00
C ALA A 294 -1.78 3.37 -14.51
N SER A 295 -2.16 2.21 -15.05
CA SER A 295 -1.51 0.93 -14.76
C SER A 295 -0.04 0.93 -15.17
N VAL A 296 0.28 1.42 -16.37
CA VAL A 296 1.66 1.61 -16.85
C VAL A 296 2.41 2.62 -15.97
N GLY A 297 1.76 3.70 -15.54
CA GLY A 297 2.36 4.64 -14.58
C GLY A 297 2.66 3.99 -13.23
N GLY A 298 1.80 3.10 -12.75
CA GLY A 298 2.04 2.26 -11.58
C GLY A 298 3.23 1.30 -11.76
N PHE A 299 3.37 0.69 -12.95
CA PHE A 299 4.54 -0.12 -13.29
C PHE A 299 5.82 0.70 -13.28
N VAL A 300 5.82 1.89 -13.91
CA VAL A 300 6.96 2.81 -13.91
C VAL A 300 7.33 3.20 -12.47
N ALA A 301 6.34 3.52 -11.62
CA ALA A 301 6.58 3.81 -10.21
C ALA A 301 7.18 2.62 -9.45
N TYR A 302 6.71 1.40 -9.69
CA TYR A 302 7.26 0.17 -9.11
C TYR A 302 8.73 -0.02 -9.51
N VAL A 303 9.01 0.18 -10.80
CA VAL A 303 10.34 0.05 -11.41
C VAL A 303 11.32 1.09 -10.89
N ILE A 304 10.93 2.37 -10.85
CA ILE A 304 11.76 3.47 -10.33
C ILE A 304 12.13 3.21 -8.86
N GLN A 305 11.21 2.69 -8.06
CA GLN A 305 11.50 2.32 -6.67
C GLN A 305 12.48 1.14 -6.56
N GLY A 306 12.38 0.14 -7.45
CA GLY A 306 13.34 -0.96 -7.57
C GLY A 306 13.45 -1.86 -6.32
N LYS A 307 12.39 -1.94 -5.51
CA LYS A 307 12.39 -2.67 -4.23
C LYS A 307 11.95 -4.12 -4.33
N GLY A 308 11.04 -4.40 -5.27
CA GLY A 308 10.43 -5.72 -5.37
C GLY A 308 9.40 -6.07 -4.29
N TRP A 309 8.89 -5.08 -3.55
CA TRP A 309 7.86 -5.30 -2.54
C TRP A 309 6.49 -5.47 -3.20
N SER A 310 5.71 -6.44 -2.71
CA SER A 310 4.40 -6.81 -3.28
C SER A 310 3.42 -5.64 -3.31
N TYR A 311 3.36 -4.86 -2.24
CA TYR A 311 2.43 -3.74 -2.12
C TYR A 311 2.72 -2.60 -3.13
N HIS A 312 3.97 -2.45 -3.62
CA HIS A 312 4.29 -1.46 -4.67
C HIS A 312 3.61 -1.78 -6.01
N MET A 313 3.17 -3.03 -6.22
CA MET A 313 2.50 -3.46 -7.45
C MET A 313 0.99 -3.24 -7.40
N VAL A 314 0.41 -2.93 -6.24
CA VAL A 314 -1.03 -2.74 -6.05
C VAL A 314 -1.62 -1.73 -7.05
N PRO A 315 -1.01 -0.54 -7.29
CA PRO A 315 -1.56 0.41 -8.25
C PRO A 315 -1.54 -0.12 -9.69
N MET A 316 -0.42 -0.72 -10.10
CA MET A 316 -0.25 -1.31 -11.43
C MET A 316 -1.34 -2.36 -11.72
N LEU A 317 -1.51 -3.32 -10.81
CA LEU A 317 -2.46 -4.42 -10.97
C LEU A 317 -3.91 -3.95 -10.85
N SER A 318 -4.22 -3.08 -9.88
CA SER A 318 -5.58 -2.57 -9.68
C SER A 318 -6.09 -1.85 -10.93
N PHE A 319 -5.30 -0.95 -11.50
CA PHE A 319 -5.72 -0.21 -12.71
C PHE A 319 -5.80 -1.10 -13.96
N ALA A 320 -4.92 -2.11 -14.09
CA ALA A 320 -5.04 -3.09 -15.18
C ALA A 320 -6.33 -3.91 -15.07
N LEU A 321 -6.68 -4.35 -13.85
CA LEU A 321 -7.90 -5.11 -13.59
C LEU A 321 -9.16 -4.25 -13.76
N PHE A 322 -9.13 -2.98 -13.33
CA PHE A 322 -10.21 -2.03 -13.63
C PHE A 322 -10.39 -1.84 -15.15
N ALA A 323 -9.29 -1.67 -15.90
CA ALA A 323 -9.35 -1.54 -17.36
C ALA A 323 -9.96 -2.79 -18.02
N LEU A 324 -9.60 -3.97 -17.53
CA LEU A 324 -10.07 -5.26 -18.03
C LEU A 324 -11.54 -5.52 -17.68
N ALA A 325 -12.01 -5.07 -16.52
CA ALA A 325 -13.38 -5.28 -16.06
C ALA A 325 -14.42 -4.64 -17.00
N ILE A 326 -14.11 -3.49 -17.60
CA ILE A 326 -15.04 -2.74 -18.46
C ILE A 326 -15.49 -3.55 -19.69
N PRO A 327 -14.59 -3.99 -20.58
CA PRO A 327 -15.01 -4.76 -21.74
C PRO A 327 -15.48 -6.19 -21.36
N LEU A 328 -15.00 -6.76 -20.25
CA LEU A 328 -15.43 -8.08 -19.77
C LEU A 328 -16.91 -8.11 -19.39
N THR A 329 -17.37 -7.14 -18.61
CA THR A 329 -18.78 -7.07 -18.19
C THR A 329 -19.71 -6.92 -19.39
N LYS A 330 -19.29 -6.15 -20.40
CA LYS A 330 -20.00 -6.05 -21.68
C LYS A 330 -20.09 -7.39 -22.43
N LEU A 331 -19.03 -8.20 -22.44
CA LEU A 331 -19.05 -9.53 -23.06
C LEU A 331 -19.99 -10.50 -22.34
N VAL A 332 -20.00 -10.49 -21.01
CA VAL A 332 -20.83 -11.40 -20.20
C VAL A 332 -22.31 -11.05 -20.29
N GLU A 333 -22.66 -9.76 -20.40
CA GLU A 333 -24.05 -9.31 -20.55
C GLU A 333 -24.61 -9.56 -21.96
N GLN A 334 -23.75 -9.74 -22.97
CA GLN A 334 -24.18 -10.12 -24.31
C GLN A 334 -24.51 -11.62 -24.36
N ARG A 335 -25.74 -11.98 -24.76
CA ARG A 335 -26.14 -13.39 -24.94
C ARG A 335 -25.31 -14.01 -26.07
N PRO A 336 -24.49 -15.05 -25.81
CA PRO A 336 -23.71 -15.67 -26.87
C PRO A 336 -24.59 -16.66 -27.64
N ALA A 337 -24.88 -16.37 -28.91
CA ALA A 337 -25.40 -17.36 -29.86
C ALA A 337 -24.28 -18.24 -30.46
N ASP A 338 -23.02 -17.80 -30.35
CA ASP A 338 -21.87 -18.39 -31.04
C ASP A 338 -20.93 -19.19 -30.11
N VAL A 339 -20.70 -20.46 -30.46
CA VAL A 339 -19.78 -21.39 -29.74
C VAL A 339 -18.33 -20.87 -29.64
N PRO A 340 -17.73 -20.23 -30.67
CA PRO A 340 -16.38 -19.64 -30.56
C PRO A 340 -16.29 -18.52 -29.52
N LEU A 341 -17.36 -17.74 -29.32
CA LEU A 341 -17.41 -16.67 -28.33
C LEU A 341 -17.47 -17.26 -26.90
N ARG A 342 -18.15 -18.40 -26.73
CA ARG A 342 -18.23 -19.14 -25.47
C ARG A 342 -16.88 -19.74 -25.06
N ILE A 343 -16.14 -20.35 -26.00
CA ILE A 343 -14.79 -20.91 -25.73
C ILE A 343 -13.81 -19.78 -25.37
N ARG A 344 -13.85 -18.65 -26.10
CA ARG A 344 -13.07 -17.45 -25.76
C ARG A 344 -13.43 -16.92 -24.36
N GLY A 345 -14.71 -16.89 -24.00
CA GLY A 345 -15.16 -16.52 -22.66
C GLY A 345 -14.65 -17.44 -21.55
N ILE A 346 -14.66 -18.76 -21.76
CA ILE A 346 -14.16 -19.75 -20.78
C ILE A 346 -12.64 -19.64 -20.61
N ALA A 347 -11.88 -19.61 -21.71
CA ALA A 347 -10.42 -19.44 -21.67
C ALA A 347 -10.02 -18.11 -21.01
N PHE A 348 -10.81 -17.06 -21.24
CA PHE A 348 -10.62 -15.76 -20.62
C PHE A 348 -10.90 -15.79 -19.11
N VAL A 349 -12.02 -16.39 -18.66
CA VAL A 349 -12.35 -16.53 -17.23
C VAL A 349 -11.31 -17.38 -16.51
N ALA A 350 -10.85 -18.47 -17.15
CA ALA A 350 -9.77 -19.29 -16.61
C ALA A 350 -8.46 -18.51 -16.46
N THR A 351 -8.10 -17.70 -17.47
CA THR A 351 -6.89 -16.86 -17.45
C THR A 351 -6.99 -15.77 -16.40
N LEU A 352 -8.16 -15.13 -16.26
CA LEU A 352 -8.44 -14.18 -15.19
C LEU A 352 -8.34 -14.86 -13.82
N GLY A 353 -8.87 -16.08 -13.68
CA GLY A 353 -8.73 -16.89 -12.48
C GLY A 353 -7.26 -17.16 -12.12
N VAL A 354 -6.43 -17.53 -13.10
CA VAL A 354 -4.97 -17.74 -12.90
C VAL A 354 -4.28 -16.43 -12.49
N VAL A 355 -4.59 -15.32 -13.15
CA VAL A 355 -4.05 -13.99 -12.81
C VAL A 355 -4.43 -13.58 -11.41
N LEU A 356 -5.71 -13.76 -11.04
CA LEU A 356 -6.18 -13.41 -9.71
C LEU A 356 -5.54 -14.33 -8.66
N LEU A 357 -5.59 -15.65 -8.82
CA LEU A 357 -5.00 -16.60 -7.86
C LEU A 357 -3.48 -16.40 -7.71
N GLY A 358 -2.76 -16.19 -8.81
CA GLY A 358 -1.33 -15.90 -8.78
C GLY A 358 -1.02 -14.57 -8.06
N THR A 359 -1.85 -13.54 -8.30
CA THR A 359 -1.73 -12.26 -7.58
C THR A 359 -2.01 -12.43 -6.10
N LEU A 360 -3.09 -13.12 -5.73
CA LEU A 360 -3.47 -13.37 -4.34
C LEU A 360 -2.39 -14.18 -3.60
N ALA A 361 -1.82 -15.19 -4.25
CA ALA A 361 -0.74 -16.00 -3.68
C ALA A 361 0.50 -15.13 -3.39
N TRP A 362 0.92 -14.29 -4.33
CA TRP A 362 2.02 -13.36 -4.13
C TRP A 362 1.74 -12.33 -3.04
N MET A 363 0.54 -11.75 -3.04
CA MET A 363 0.09 -10.81 -2.02
C MET A 363 -0.13 -11.47 -0.65
N THR A 364 0.04 -12.79 -0.52
CA THR A 364 0.00 -13.51 0.77
C THR A 364 1.41 -13.84 1.28
N MET A 365 2.42 -13.82 0.40
CA MET A 365 3.80 -14.05 0.79
C MET A 365 4.26 -12.93 1.73
N SER A 366 4.56 -13.29 2.98
CA SER A 366 5.02 -12.36 3.99
C SER A 366 6.18 -12.95 4.79
N GLY A 367 7.10 -12.08 5.22
CA GLY A 367 8.26 -12.42 6.05
C GLY A 367 7.97 -12.46 7.55
N ARG A 368 6.71 -12.69 7.93
CA ARG A 368 6.21 -12.57 9.31
C ARG A 368 6.56 -13.80 10.15
N LEU A 369 6.68 -13.59 11.47
CA LEU A 369 6.98 -14.63 12.47
C LEU A 369 5.80 -14.93 13.40
N ILE A 370 4.57 -14.95 12.88
CA ILE A 370 3.38 -15.14 13.73
C ILE A 370 3.33 -16.55 14.34
N GLU A 371 3.95 -17.53 13.68
CA GLU A 371 3.99 -18.93 14.11
C GLU A 371 4.68 -19.15 15.47
N ILE A 372 5.59 -18.25 15.89
CA ILE A 372 6.27 -18.36 17.18
C ILE A 372 5.52 -17.66 18.33
N ALA A 373 4.41 -16.97 18.04
CA ALA A 373 3.64 -16.24 19.04
C ALA A 373 3.20 -17.12 20.24
N PRO A 374 2.71 -18.37 20.05
CA PRO A 374 2.34 -19.24 21.18
C PRO A 374 3.55 -19.66 22.03
N ALA A 375 4.75 -19.71 21.46
CA ALA A 375 5.97 -20.00 22.23
C ALA A 375 6.37 -18.80 23.08
N ILE A 376 6.35 -17.58 22.50
CA ILE A 376 6.63 -16.33 23.21
C ILE A 376 5.64 -16.11 24.35
N ALA A 377 4.35 -16.22 24.09
CA ALA A 377 3.30 -15.99 25.09
C ALA A 377 3.39 -16.95 26.29
N ARG A 378 3.87 -18.20 26.07
CA ARG A 378 4.14 -19.16 27.16
C ARG A 378 5.35 -18.79 28.01
N MET A 379 6.36 -18.15 27.41
CA MET A 379 7.57 -17.75 28.13
C MET A 379 7.38 -16.47 28.92
N HIS A 380 6.67 -15.48 28.36
CA HIS A 380 6.35 -14.23 29.04
C HIS A 380 5.08 -13.62 28.43
N PRO A 381 3.97 -13.47 29.19
CA PRO A 381 2.78 -12.77 28.71
C PRO A 381 3.06 -11.27 28.55
N HIS A 382 2.46 -10.62 27.56
CA HIS A 382 2.61 -9.19 27.28
C HIS A 382 4.06 -8.68 27.26
N PRO A 383 4.96 -9.33 26.49
CA PRO A 383 6.40 -9.07 26.61
C PRO A 383 6.79 -7.71 26.03
N LYS A 384 7.84 -7.11 26.59
CA LYS A 384 8.57 -6.02 25.94
C LYS A 384 9.49 -6.59 24.87
N MET A 385 9.35 -6.10 23.64
CA MET A 385 10.06 -6.62 22.48
C MET A 385 10.82 -5.52 21.74
N LEU A 386 11.97 -5.90 21.19
CA LEU A 386 12.79 -5.09 20.29
C LEU A 386 13.43 -6.03 19.25
N MET A 387 13.84 -5.49 18.10
CA MET A 387 14.62 -6.22 17.11
C MET A 387 15.93 -5.50 16.78
N ILE A 388 17.00 -6.27 16.63
CA ILE A 388 18.25 -5.86 15.97
C ILE A 388 18.35 -6.62 14.65
N GLY A 389 17.94 -5.96 13.56
CA GLY A 389 17.88 -6.57 12.23
C GLY A 389 17.30 -5.62 11.19
N ASN A 390 17.29 -6.03 9.92
CA ASN A 390 16.81 -5.20 8.79
C ASN A 390 15.51 -5.69 8.15
N ASN A 391 14.79 -6.59 8.83
CA ASN A 391 13.51 -7.10 8.36
C ASN A 391 12.44 -6.84 9.41
N ILE A 392 11.70 -5.75 9.20
CA ILE A 392 10.54 -5.33 10.02
C ILE A 392 9.54 -6.48 10.28
N GLY A 393 9.44 -7.47 9.38
CA GLY A 393 8.54 -8.63 9.49
C GLY A 393 8.84 -9.55 10.68
N MET A 394 10.03 -9.46 11.28
CA MET A 394 10.35 -10.25 12.45
C MET A 394 9.62 -9.75 13.70
N GLY A 395 9.53 -8.42 13.88
CA GLY A 395 8.88 -7.80 15.03
C GLY A 395 7.40 -7.51 14.80
N HIS A 396 7.03 -7.11 13.58
CA HIS A 396 5.68 -6.70 13.23
C HIS A 396 5.06 -7.68 12.22
N PRO A 397 3.84 -8.20 12.45
CA PRO A 397 2.91 -7.90 13.54
C PRO A 397 3.07 -8.74 14.80
N LEU A 398 4.14 -9.54 14.92
CA LEU A 398 4.34 -10.49 16.02
C LEU A 398 4.12 -9.85 17.40
N VAL A 399 4.71 -8.68 17.66
CA VAL A 399 4.57 -7.96 18.94
C VAL A 399 3.11 -7.70 19.31
N ARG A 400 2.23 -7.47 18.33
CA ARG A 400 0.81 -7.23 18.55
C ARG A 400 0.04 -8.53 18.73
N VAL A 401 0.44 -9.62 18.04
CA VAL A 401 -0.19 -10.94 18.19
C VAL A 401 0.02 -11.52 19.59
N VAL A 402 1.16 -11.23 20.23
CA VAL A 402 1.44 -11.64 21.62
C VAL A 402 0.97 -10.62 22.66
N ASP A 403 0.17 -9.63 22.24
CA ASP A 403 -0.29 -8.50 23.06
C ASP A 403 0.89 -7.83 23.82
N GLY A 404 2.05 -7.72 23.18
CA GLY A 404 3.29 -7.18 23.73
C GLY A 404 3.48 -5.69 23.48
N VAL A 405 4.62 -5.16 23.96
CA VAL A 405 5.00 -3.75 23.85
C VAL A 405 6.28 -3.61 23.05
N TRP A 406 6.23 -2.88 21.93
CA TRP A 406 7.44 -2.56 21.17
C TRP A 406 8.19 -1.40 21.80
N VAL A 407 9.35 -1.69 22.40
CA VAL A 407 10.11 -0.68 23.15
C VAL A 407 11.09 0.12 22.28
N GLY A 408 11.46 -0.39 21.10
CA GLY A 408 12.40 0.27 20.20
C GLY A 408 11.83 1.51 19.51
N ARG A 409 12.60 2.59 19.40
CA ARG A 409 12.28 3.76 18.55
C ARG A 409 12.29 3.40 17.07
N LEU A 410 13.11 2.43 16.68
CA LEU A 410 13.22 1.89 15.33
C LEU A 410 12.36 0.63 15.16
N GLN A 411 11.82 0.46 13.95
CA GLN A 411 11.16 -0.75 13.47
C GLN A 411 12.13 -1.77 12.87
N GLN A 412 13.27 -1.27 12.37
CA GLN A 412 14.40 -2.03 11.84
C GLN A 412 15.63 -1.14 11.68
N MET A 413 16.81 -1.75 11.50
CA MET A 413 18.10 -1.08 11.27
C MET A 413 18.27 -0.68 9.80
N TRP A 414 17.39 0.20 9.31
CA TRP A 414 17.28 0.52 7.89
C TRP A 414 18.48 1.34 7.38
N ALA A 415 19.05 2.22 8.21
CA ALA A 415 20.20 3.04 7.82
C ALA A 415 21.50 2.20 7.80
N SER A 416 21.75 1.40 8.84
CA SER A 416 22.87 0.46 8.91
C SER A 416 22.82 -0.57 7.78
N ALA A 417 21.63 -1.13 7.52
CA ALA A 417 21.48 -2.10 6.44
C ALA A 417 21.72 -1.48 5.06
N GLY A 418 21.15 -0.29 4.81
CA GLY A 418 21.36 0.42 3.56
C GLY A 418 22.81 0.85 3.36
N GLY A 419 23.49 1.34 4.42
CA GLY A 419 24.90 1.69 4.37
C GLY A 419 25.82 0.50 4.11
N ASN A 420 25.56 -0.65 4.73
CA ASN A 420 26.30 -1.88 4.45
C ASN A 420 26.08 -2.37 3.02
N ARG A 421 24.84 -2.30 2.52
CA ARG A 421 24.54 -2.63 1.12
C ARG A 421 25.28 -1.68 0.16
N TYR A 422 25.27 -0.38 0.45
CA TYR A 422 25.93 0.63 -0.38
C TYR A 422 27.42 0.29 -0.55
N ARG A 423 28.13 0.02 0.55
CA ARG A 423 29.54 -0.40 0.56
C ARG A 423 29.79 -1.68 -0.22
N ALA A 424 28.83 -2.60 -0.24
CA ALA A 424 28.96 -3.88 -0.93
C ALA A 424 28.73 -3.77 -2.45
N THR A 425 28.13 -2.68 -2.95
CA THR A 425 27.74 -2.55 -4.37
C THR A 425 28.35 -1.35 -5.09
N HIS A 426 28.98 -0.43 -4.37
CA HIS A 426 29.55 0.78 -4.96
C HIS A 426 30.98 0.96 -4.48
N GLU A 427 31.81 1.56 -5.34
CA GLU A 427 33.04 2.20 -4.90
C GLU A 427 32.67 3.38 -4.00
N ILE A 428 33.39 3.54 -2.88
CA ILE A 428 33.05 4.51 -1.85
C ILE A 428 34.24 5.40 -1.54
N ASP A 429 34.04 6.71 -1.63
CA ASP A 429 35.02 7.69 -1.19
C ASP A 429 35.02 7.81 0.35
N ALA A 430 36.11 8.35 0.90
CA ALA A 430 36.29 8.44 2.35
C ALA A 430 35.21 9.30 3.06
N ALA A 431 34.69 10.33 2.40
CA ALA A 431 33.68 11.22 2.97
C ALA A 431 32.31 10.54 3.02
N THR A 432 31.92 9.84 1.95
CA THR A 432 30.69 9.05 1.90
C THR A 432 30.74 7.91 2.89
N ASP A 433 31.87 7.21 3.01
CA ASP A 433 32.03 6.15 4.01
C ASP A 433 31.94 6.67 5.45
N ALA A 434 32.51 7.86 5.71
CA ALA A 434 32.37 8.52 7.01
C ALA A 434 30.91 8.87 7.34
N ARG A 435 30.13 9.38 6.38
CA ARG A 435 28.68 9.64 6.58
C ARG A 435 27.91 8.35 6.85
N LEU A 436 28.14 7.30 6.07
CA LEU A 436 27.47 6.01 6.28
C LEU A 436 27.84 5.39 7.64
N ARG A 437 29.07 5.60 8.13
CA ARG A 437 29.46 5.19 9.50
C ARG A 437 28.72 5.98 10.57
N SER A 438 28.55 7.29 10.39
CA SER A 438 27.84 8.10 11.39
C SER A 438 26.36 7.72 11.51
N TYR A 439 25.72 7.27 10.42
CA TYR A 439 24.37 6.71 10.46
C TYR A 439 24.33 5.37 11.22
N ASP A 440 25.32 4.49 11.00
CA ASP A 440 25.43 3.21 11.71
C ASP A 440 25.60 3.42 13.22
N GLU A 441 26.49 4.34 13.60
CA GLU A 441 26.73 4.71 15.00
C GLU A 441 25.50 5.34 15.65
N ARG A 442 24.71 6.11 14.89
CA ARG A 442 23.44 6.68 15.37
C ARG A 442 22.41 5.61 15.66
N GLU A 443 22.13 4.69 14.73
CA GLU A 443 21.17 3.59 14.97
C GLU A 443 21.61 2.72 16.14
N ARG A 444 22.91 2.43 16.24
CA ARG A 444 23.48 1.68 17.35
C ARG A 444 23.26 2.36 18.70
N ARG A 445 23.57 3.66 18.81
CA ARG A 445 23.33 4.43 20.04
C ARG A 445 21.85 4.40 20.42
N ILE A 446 20.95 4.55 19.44
CA ILE A 446 19.50 4.51 19.67
C ILE A 446 19.07 3.17 20.26
N VAL A 447 19.53 2.06 19.68
CA VAL A 447 19.22 0.71 20.17
C VAL A 447 19.81 0.47 21.56
N THR A 448 21.05 0.91 21.80
CA THR A 448 21.69 0.82 23.12
C THR A 448 20.87 1.55 24.18
N GLU A 449 20.46 2.78 23.91
CA GLU A 449 19.60 3.58 24.80
C GLU A 449 18.23 2.89 25.03
N ASP A 450 17.61 2.35 23.99
CA ASP A 450 16.30 1.68 24.10
C ASP A 450 16.38 0.42 24.96
N ILE A 451 17.41 -0.41 24.77
CA ILE A 451 17.66 -1.61 25.59
C ILE A 451 17.97 -1.22 27.03
N ALA A 452 18.84 -0.23 27.25
CA ALA A 452 19.20 0.22 28.59
C ALA A 452 17.99 0.79 29.35
N ARG A 453 17.15 1.56 28.68
CA ARG A 453 16.00 2.24 29.29
C ARG A 453 14.83 1.30 29.57
N HIS A 454 14.55 0.37 28.65
CA HIS A 454 13.32 -0.41 28.72
C HIS A 454 13.52 -1.86 29.12
N ALA A 455 14.76 -2.36 29.04
CA ALA A 455 15.15 -3.74 29.34
C ALA A 455 14.17 -4.75 28.74
N PRO A 456 14.11 -4.90 27.40
CA PRO A 456 13.16 -5.78 26.73
C PRO A 456 13.27 -7.21 27.25
N ASP A 457 12.15 -7.92 27.30
CA ASP A 457 12.13 -9.34 27.68
C ASP A 457 12.67 -10.21 26.56
N PHE A 458 12.40 -9.80 25.31
CA PHE A 458 12.90 -10.48 24.11
C PHE A 458 13.57 -9.51 23.13
N ILE A 459 14.68 -9.97 22.56
CA ILE A 459 15.36 -9.33 21.44
C ILE A 459 15.37 -10.29 20.25
N LEU A 460 14.82 -9.84 19.13
CA LEU A 460 14.88 -10.57 17.87
C LEU A 460 16.14 -10.14 17.10
N PHE A 461 17.03 -11.08 16.83
CA PHE A 461 18.20 -10.85 15.99
C PHE A 461 17.92 -11.30 14.56
N GLY A 462 18.06 -10.40 13.60
CA GLY A 462 17.96 -10.73 12.19
C GLY A 462 19.15 -11.56 11.70
N LYS A 463 18.89 -12.49 10.78
CA LYS A 463 19.88 -13.18 9.97
C LYS A 463 19.71 -12.72 8.53
N SER A 464 20.55 -11.80 8.10
CA SER A 464 20.56 -11.29 6.73
C SER A 464 21.99 -11.14 6.22
N SER A 465 22.22 -10.28 5.22
CA SER A 465 23.57 -10.00 4.69
C SER A 465 24.51 -9.36 5.72
N VAL A 466 23.97 -8.89 6.85
CA VAL A 466 24.71 -8.36 7.98
C VAL A 466 24.58 -9.33 9.14
N ASP A 467 25.70 -9.71 9.75
CA ASP A 467 25.69 -10.39 11.03
C ASP A 467 25.32 -9.39 12.12
N TRP A 468 24.04 -9.37 12.50
CA TRP A 468 23.51 -8.40 13.47
C TRP A 468 23.98 -8.65 14.90
N GLN A 469 24.37 -9.88 15.25
CA GLN A 469 24.96 -10.19 16.54
C GLN A 469 26.38 -9.63 16.63
N ALA A 470 27.20 -9.90 15.61
CA ALA A 470 28.54 -9.32 15.50
C ALA A 470 28.48 -7.80 15.36
N TRP A 471 27.54 -7.28 14.58
CA TRP A 471 27.25 -5.86 14.48
C TRP A 471 27.03 -5.32 15.89
N ALA A 472 26.06 -5.83 16.66
CA ALA A 472 25.72 -5.32 17.98
C ALA A 472 26.93 -5.34 18.95
N ARG A 473 27.69 -6.43 18.95
CA ARG A 473 28.86 -6.62 19.83
C ARG A 473 30.06 -5.71 19.53
N ARG A 474 30.08 -5.00 18.39
CA ARG A 474 31.12 -3.99 18.10
C ARG A 474 31.04 -2.76 19.00
N SER A 475 29.89 -2.46 19.62
CA SER A 475 29.82 -1.45 20.68
C SER A 475 30.02 -2.13 22.03
N PRO A 476 31.02 -1.69 22.83
CA PRO A 476 31.22 -2.23 24.17
C PRO A 476 29.99 -2.07 25.08
N ASP A 477 29.28 -0.94 24.98
CA ASP A 477 28.10 -0.69 25.82
C ASP A 477 26.92 -1.56 25.41
N LEU A 478 26.67 -1.74 24.12
CA LEU A 478 25.64 -2.65 23.63
C LEU A 478 25.99 -4.10 23.96
N ALA A 479 27.25 -4.50 23.81
CA ALA A 479 27.72 -5.84 24.16
C ALA A 479 27.46 -6.15 25.64
N ARG A 480 27.82 -5.22 26.54
CA ARG A 480 27.58 -5.37 27.99
C ARG A 480 26.11 -5.53 28.34
N LEU A 481 25.22 -4.79 27.67
CA LEU A 481 23.77 -4.96 27.85
C LEU A 481 23.29 -6.32 27.35
N LEU A 482 23.84 -6.80 26.23
CA LEU A 482 23.49 -8.09 25.63
C LEU A 482 24.00 -9.29 26.43
N ASP A 483 24.99 -9.13 27.32
CA ASP A 483 25.42 -10.21 28.23
C ASP A 483 24.30 -10.65 29.20
N GLY A 484 23.34 -9.77 29.45
CA GLY A 484 22.10 -10.04 30.19
C GLY A 484 21.07 -10.84 29.40
N TYR A 485 21.37 -11.27 28.17
CA TYR A 485 20.47 -12.01 27.30
C TYR A 485 21.08 -13.36 26.89
N GLU A 486 20.23 -14.32 26.59
CA GLU A 486 20.60 -15.64 26.06
C GLU A 486 19.75 -16.01 24.84
N GLU A 487 20.35 -16.75 23.92
CA GLU A 487 19.63 -17.30 22.77
C GLU A 487 18.72 -18.45 23.23
N VAL A 488 17.44 -18.36 22.90
CA VAL A 488 16.45 -19.37 23.28
C VAL A 488 16.11 -20.31 22.13
N MET A 489 15.90 -19.76 20.93
CA MET A 489 15.57 -20.56 19.77
C MET A 489 15.94 -19.87 18.45
N PRO A 490 16.28 -20.64 17.41
CA PRO A 490 16.30 -20.13 16.06
C PRO A 490 14.88 -19.81 15.60
N VAL A 491 14.74 -18.78 14.78
CA VAL A 491 13.49 -18.40 14.12
C VAL A 491 13.72 -18.22 12.63
N ARG A 492 12.64 -18.19 11.83
CA ARG A 492 12.80 -17.95 10.40
C ARG A 492 13.47 -16.59 10.17
N GLY A 493 14.64 -16.60 9.53
CA GLY A 493 15.39 -15.38 9.26
C GLY A 493 16.09 -14.77 10.49
N GLY A 494 16.34 -15.53 11.56
CA GLY A 494 17.08 -15.00 12.71
C GLY A 494 17.07 -15.86 13.97
N TRP A 495 17.19 -15.19 15.11
CA TRP A 495 17.20 -15.80 16.45
C TRP A 495 16.34 -15.01 17.42
N LEU A 496 15.72 -15.70 18.37
CA LEU A 496 15.03 -15.11 19.51
C LEU A 496 15.92 -15.20 20.74
N TRP A 497 16.26 -14.06 21.31
CA TRP A 497 16.99 -13.94 22.56
C TRP A 497 16.06 -13.49 23.68
N ARG A 498 16.29 -14.01 24.89
CA ARG A 498 15.52 -13.69 26.10
C ARG A 498 16.42 -13.09 27.16
N ARG A 499 15.90 -12.15 27.94
CA ARG A 499 16.59 -11.62 29.12
C ARG A 499 16.74 -12.72 30.19
N LYS A 500 17.96 -12.90 30.69
CA LYS A 500 18.27 -13.80 31.81
C LYS A 500 17.56 -13.32 33.07
N THR A 501 16.97 -14.25 33.81
CA THR A 501 16.28 -13.99 35.08
C THR A 501 17.24 -14.00 36.26
#